data_AF-A0A2S8D4R1-F1
#
_entry.id   AF-A0A2S8D4R1-F1
#
_cell.length_a   1.000
_cell.length_b   1.000
_cell.length_c   1.000
_cell.angle_alpha   90.00
_cell.angle_beta   90.00
_cell.angle_gamma   90.00
#
_symmetry.space_group_name_H-M   'P 1'
#
loop_
_entity.id
_entity.type
_entity.pdbx_description
1 polymer ?
#
loop_
_entity_poly.entity_id
_entity_poly.type
_entity_poly.pdbx_seq_one_letter_code
_entity_poly.pdbx_strand_id
1 'polypeptide(L)'
;PAVWFAYSPDRKGIHPQTHLAGFSGVLQADAYAGFNELYRDGRITEAACWAHARRKIHNVHVRTPSALTEEALKRIGELYAIEAEIRGMTAEQRLAERQLKTKPLLKSLESWLREKM
;
A
#
# COMPACT_ATOMS: atom_id res chain seq x y z
N PRO A 1 2.80 -4.45 -21.32
CA PRO A 1 2.33 -4.84 -19.97
C PRO A 1 1.52 -6.13 -20.09
N ALA A 2 1.60 -7.03 -19.11
CA ALA A 2 0.75 -8.22 -19.04
C ALA A 2 -0.25 -8.06 -17.90
N VAL A 3 -1.47 -8.57 -18.09
CA VAL A 3 -2.51 -8.61 -17.07
C VAL A 3 -2.97 -10.06 -16.96
N TRP A 4 -3.06 -10.55 -15.73
CA TRP A 4 -3.61 -11.86 -15.41
C TRP A 4 -4.83 -11.68 -14.52
N PHE A 5 -5.90 -12.41 -14.83
CA PHE A 5 -7.13 -12.42 -14.05
C PHE A 5 -7.48 -13.87 -13.71
N ALA A 6 -7.65 -14.13 -12.41
CA ALA A 6 -8.15 -15.40 -11.91
C ALA A 6 -9.41 -15.15 -11.08
N TYR A 7 -10.50 -15.78 -11.50
CA TYR A 7 -11.76 -15.74 -10.78
C TYR A 7 -11.78 -16.76 -9.64
N SER A 8 -12.38 -16.37 -8.52
CA SER A 8 -12.70 -17.27 -7.42
C SER A 8 -14.15 -17.08 -7.01
N PRO A 9 -14.90 -18.16 -6.72
CA PRO A 9 -16.32 -18.08 -6.41
C PRO A 9 -16.62 -17.48 -5.03
N ASP A 10 -15.64 -17.49 -4.13
CA ASP A 10 -15.73 -16.83 -2.84
C ASP A 10 -14.39 -16.15 -2.51
N ARG A 11 -14.33 -15.49 -1.36
CA ARG A 11 -13.14 -14.72 -0.95
C ARG A 11 -12.14 -15.52 -0.11
N LYS A 12 -12.35 -16.82 0.14
CA LYS A 12 -11.52 -17.59 1.08
C LYS A 12 -10.03 -17.50 0.74
N GLY A 13 -9.19 -17.50 1.77
CA GLY A 13 -7.73 -17.41 1.63
C GLY A 13 -7.10 -18.57 0.86
N ILE A 14 -7.79 -19.70 0.69
CA ILE A 14 -7.30 -20.82 -0.13
C ILE A 14 -7.07 -20.41 -1.59
N HIS A 15 -7.88 -19.49 -2.15
CA HIS A 15 -7.75 -19.08 -3.53
C HIS A 15 -6.43 -18.35 -3.82
N PRO A 16 -6.07 -17.26 -3.10
CA PRO A 16 -4.78 -16.63 -3.33
C PRO A 16 -3.59 -17.57 -3.00
N GLN A 17 -3.73 -18.50 -2.05
CA GLN A 17 -2.72 -19.53 -1.78
C GLN A 17 -2.48 -20.43 -2.99
N THR A 18 -3.55 -20.94 -3.61
CA THR A 18 -3.44 -21.78 -4.82
C THR A 18 -2.93 -20.98 -6.02
N HIS A 19 -3.47 -19.78 -6.24
CA HIS A 19 -3.08 -18.90 -7.34
C HIS A 19 -1.59 -18.49 -7.29
N LEU A 20 -1.05 -18.29 -6.10
CA LEU A 20 0.31 -17.81 -5.86
C LEU A 20 1.24 -18.89 -5.27
N ALA A 21 0.87 -20.17 -5.39
CA ALA A 21 1.61 -21.28 -4.81
C ALA A 21 3.09 -21.30 -5.25
N GLY A 22 3.35 -20.97 -6.53
CA GLY A 22 4.71 -20.89 -7.08
C GLY A 22 5.36 -19.50 -7.07
N PHE A 23 4.69 -18.47 -6.52
CA PHE A 23 5.21 -17.11 -6.53
C PHE A 23 6.24 -16.88 -5.40
N SER A 24 7.21 -16.01 -5.58
CA SER A 24 8.08 -15.55 -4.49
C SER A 24 8.50 -14.11 -4.75
N GLY A 25 8.68 -13.33 -3.68
CA GLY A 25 9.06 -11.91 -3.78
C GLY A 25 8.01 -10.98 -3.18
N VAL A 26 7.93 -9.75 -3.68
CA VAL A 26 7.05 -8.72 -3.10
C VAL A 26 5.64 -8.84 -3.67
N LEU A 27 4.64 -8.96 -2.78
CA LEU A 27 3.22 -8.90 -3.13
C LEU A 27 2.61 -7.61 -2.60
N GLN A 28 2.21 -6.72 -3.53
CA GLN A 28 1.45 -5.53 -3.17
C GLN A 28 -0.06 -5.83 -3.10
N ALA A 29 -0.67 -5.71 -1.93
CA ALA A 29 -2.07 -6.05 -1.71
C ALA A 29 -2.82 -4.98 -0.88
N ASP A 30 -4.15 -5.09 -0.84
CA ASP A 30 -5.05 -4.17 -0.12
C ASP A 30 -5.18 -4.47 1.39
N ALA A 31 -4.29 -5.31 1.93
CA ALA A 31 -4.35 -5.87 3.29
C ALA A 31 -5.63 -6.68 3.56
N TYR A 32 -6.24 -7.27 2.53
CA TYR A 32 -7.30 -8.26 2.73
C TYR A 32 -6.77 -9.48 3.49
N ALA A 33 -7.42 -9.83 4.60
CA ALA A 33 -6.99 -10.92 5.50
C ALA A 33 -6.85 -12.30 4.82
N GLY A 34 -7.49 -12.54 3.67
CA GLY A 34 -7.31 -13.78 2.91
C GLY A 34 -5.90 -13.96 2.36
N PHE A 35 -5.08 -12.90 2.29
CA PHE A 35 -3.67 -12.99 1.91
C PHE A 35 -2.74 -13.36 3.09
N ASN A 36 -3.20 -13.28 4.34
CA ASN A 36 -2.33 -13.41 5.52
C ASN A 36 -1.50 -14.70 5.55
N GLU A 37 -2.05 -15.82 5.06
CA GLU A 37 -1.33 -17.10 5.00
C GLU A 37 -0.10 -17.04 4.09
N LEU A 38 -0.17 -16.27 3.00
CA LEU A 38 0.91 -16.16 2.02
C LEU A 38 2.20 -15.60 2.61
N TYR A 39 2.10 -14.83 3.69
CA TYR A 39 3.22 -14.12 4.28
C TYR A 39 3.90 -14.92 5.40
N ARG A 40 3.30 -16.02 5.88
CA ARG A 40 3.76 -16.73 7.09
C ARG A 40 5.09 -17.44 6.92
N ASP A 41 5.36 -17.97 5.73
CA ASP A 41 6.58 -18.73 5.43
C ASP A 41 7.77 -17.83 5.05
N GLY A 42 7.56 -16.51 4.91
CA GLY A 42 8.57 -15.54 4.52
C GLY A 42 8.95 -15.55 3.02
N ARG A 43 8.37 -16.44 2.21
CA ARG A 43 8.60 -16.51 0.75
C ARG A 43 8.07 -15.27 0.03
N ILE A 44 7.00 -14.68 0.57
CA ILE A 44 6.38 -13.48 0.05
C ILE A 44 6.55 -12.34 1.05
N THR A 45 7.18 -11.26 0.61
CA THR A 45 7.24 -9.99 1.37
C THR A 45 5.96 -9.20 1.12
N GLU A 46 5.24 -8.87 2.19
CA GLU A 46 4.05 -8.03 2.10
C GLU A 46 4.41 -6.56 1.78
N ALA A 47 3.70 -5.97 0.83
CA ALA A 47 3.68 -4.53 0.60
C ALA A 47 2.23 -3.99 0.64
N ALA A 48 1.87 -3.28 1.69
CA ALA A 48 0.52 -2.71 1.79
C ALA A 48 0.28 -1.61 0.74
N CYS A 49 -0.92 -1.59 0.14
CA CYS A 49 -1.25 -0.68 -0.94
C CYS A 49 -1.73 0.70 -0.45
N TRP A 50 -0.96 1.75 -0.73
CA TRP A 50 -1.32 3.13 -0.42
C TRP A 50 -2.63 3.60 -1.03
N ALA A 51 -2.98 3.14 -2.24
CA ALA A 51 -4.25 3.51 -2.87
C ALA A 51 -5.46 3.01 -2.05
N HIS A 52 -5.35 1.82 -1.45
CA HIS A 52 -6.39 1.27 -0.59
C HIS A 52 -6.43 1.96 0.77
N ALA A 53 -5.28 2.23 1.40
CA ALA A 53 -5.20 3.01 2.63
C ALA A 53 -5.84 4.41 2.46
N ARG A 54 -5.44 5.15 1.41
CA ARG A 54 -6.00 6.46 1.06
C ARG A 54 -7.51 6.41 0.83
N ARG A 55 -8.00 5.40 0.10
CA ARG A 55 -9.44 5.27 -0.24
C ARG A 55 -10.31 5.17 1.02
N LYS A 56 -9.85 4.46 2.05
CA LYS A 56 -10.60 4.35 3.32
C LYS A 56 -10.77 5.72 3.98
N ILE A 57 -9.71 6.51 4.07
CA ILE A 57 -9.74 7.87 4.61
C ILE A 57 -10.62 8.77 3.75
N HIS A 58 -10.45 8.72 2.43
CA HIS A 58 -11.25 9.49 1.47
C HIS A 58 -12.75 9.21 1.60
N ASN A 59 -13.14 7.95 1.75
CA ASN A 59 -14.56 7.59 1.91
C ASN A 59 -15.18 8.20 3.18
N VAL A 60 -14.39 8.32 4.26
CA VAL A 60 -14.82 9.04 5.46
C VAL A 60 -14.88 10.54 5.18
N HIS A 61 -13.85 11.11 4.57
CA HIS A 61 -13.77 12.55 4.24
C HIS A 61 -14.98 13.03 3.40
N VAL A 62 -15.36 12.29 2.35
CA VAL A 62 -16.50 12.64 1.49
C VAL A 62 -17.83 12.60 2.24
N ARG A 63 -17.97 11.73 3.24
CA ARG A 63 -19.19 11.62 4.06
C ARG A 63 -19.22 12.63 5.21
N THR A 64 -18.08 12.87 5.83
CA THR A 64 -17.93 13.69 7.03
C THR A 64 -16.53 14.31 7.02
N PRO A 65 -16.35 15.42 6.31
CA PRO A 65 -15.05 16.08 6.22
C PRO A 65 -14.65 16.63 7.59
N SER A 66 -13.37 16.49 7.90
CA SER A 66 -12.76 17.01 9.13
C SER A 66 -11.30 17.37 8.86
N ALA A 67 -10.75 18.25 9.70
CA ALA A 67 -9.32 18.59 9.67
C ALA A 67 -8.42 17.34 9.75
N LEU A 68 -8.83 16.31 10.51
CA LEU A 68 -8.10 15.05 10.60
C LEU A 68 -8.04 14.32 9.26
N THR A 69 -9.19 14.18 8.59
CA THR A 69 -9.24 13.49 7.28
C THR A 69 -8.53 14.27 6.18
N GLU A 70 -8.59 15.61 6.21
CA GLU A 70 -7.90 16.48 5.26
C GLU A 70 -6.38 16.36 5.42
N GLU A 71 -5.88 16.45 6.66
CA GLU A 71 -4.46 16.32 6.96
C GLU A 71 -3.93 14.92 6.59
N ALA A 72 -4.69 13.86 6.87
CA ALA A 72 -4.31 12.50 6.48
C ALA A 72 -4.22 12.35 4.94
N LEU A 73 -5.18 12.90 4.19
CA LEU A 73 -5.16 12.88 2.73
C LEU A 73 -4.01 13.71 2.16
N LYS A 74 -3.72 14.86 2.75
CA LYS A 74 -2.60 15.73 2.37
C LYS A 74 -1.27 15.01 2.55
N ARG A 75 -1.01 14.43 3.73
CA ARG A 75 0.22 13.67 4.02
C ARG A 75 0.43 12.49 3.07
N ILE A 76 -0.63 11.75 2.74
CA ILE A 76 -0.53 10.68 1.74
C ILE A 76 -0.28 11.26 0.34
N GLY A 77 -0.89 12.41 0.02
CA GLY A 77 -0.68 13.13 -1.23
C GLY A 77 0.78 13.53 -1.46
N GLU A 78 1.51 13.91 -0.41
CA GLU A 78 2.95 14.22 -0.48
C GLU A 78 3.78 13.00 -0.94
N LEU A 79 3.39 11.79 -0.52
CA LEU A 79 4.03 10.56 -1.01
C LEU A 79 3.81 10.39 -2.53
N TYR A 80 2.60 10.67 -3.01
CA TYR A 80 2.27 10.57 -4.44
C TYR A 80 2.96 11.63 -5.29
N ALA A 81 3.19 12.82 -4.74
CA ALA A 81 3.98 13.85 -5.40
C ALA A 81 5.41 13.36 -5.69
N ILE A 82 6.06 12.75 -4.69
CA ILE A 82 7.39 12.14 -4.88
C ILE A 82 7.35 11.02 -5.92
N GLU A 83 6.35 10.14 -5.87
CA GLU A 83 6.19 9.06 -6.85
C GLU A 83 5.96 9.56 -8.29
N ALA A 84 5.35 10.74 -8.44
CA ALA A 84 5.19 11.39 -9.73
C ALA A 84 6.53 11.94 -10.26
N GLU A 85 7.34 12.57 -9.40
CA GLU A 85 8.67 13.09 -9.75
C GLU A 85 9.64 11.98 -10.20
N ILE A 86 9.64 10.84 -9.50
CA ILE A 86 10.61 9.76 -9.76
C ILE A 86 10.13 8.76 -10.82
N ARG A 87 8.98 9.02 -11.44
CA ARG A 87 8.41 8.14 -12.47
C ARG A 87 9.32 8.12 -13.70
N GLY A 88 9.63 6.93 -14.20
CA GLY A 88 10.51 6.73 -15.36
C GLY A 88 12.00 6.62 -15.01
N MET A 89 12.41 6.92 -13.77
CA MET A 89 13.76 6.65 -13.28
C MET A 89 14.01 5.14 -13.11
N THR A 90 15.28 4.76 -12.98
CA THR A 90 15.66 3.36 -12.71
C THR A 90 15.17 2.91 -11.34
N ALA A 91 15.15 1.59 -11.10
CA ALA A 91 14.73 1.05 -9.81
C ALA A 91 15.60 1.55 -8.65
N GLU A 92 16.91 1.64 -8.87
CA GLU A 92 17.92 2.08 -7.91
C GLU A 92 17.75 3.57 -7.57
N GLN A 93 17.53 4.41 -8.58
CA GLN A 93 17.26 5.83 -8.38
C GLN A 93 15.96 6.05 -7.61
N ARG A 94 14.88 5.36 -7.98
CA ARG A 94 13.61 5.43 -7.23
C ARG A 94 13.78 5.00 -5.78
N LEU A 95 14.57 3.95 -5.53
CA LEU A 95 14.86 3.50 -4.17
C LEU A 95 15.62 4.58 -3.39
N ALA A 96 16.67 5.17 -3.97
CA ALA A 96 17.44 6.23 -3.33
C ALA A 96 16.57 7.45 -2.98
N GLU A 97 15.76 7.92 -3.93
CA GLU A 97 14.83 9.04 -3.73
C GLU A 97 13.79 8.73 -2.64
N ARG A 98 13.22 7.52 -2.63
CA ARG A 98 12.29 7.10 -1.57
C ARG A 98 12.94 7.06 -0.20
N GLN A 99 14.19 6.58 -0.10
CA GLN A 99 14.93 6.58 1.17
C GLN A 99 15.20 8.01 1.66
N LEU A 100 15.52 8.93 0.75
CA LEU A 100 15.83 10.31 1.09
C LEU A 100 14.59 11.14 1.43
N LYS A 101 13.54 11.05 0.59
CA LYS A 101 12.36 11.94 0.64
C LYS A 101 11.14 11.28 1.27
N THR A 102 10.76 10.08 0.81
CA THR A 102 9.51 9.42 1.25
C THR A 102 9.62 8.88 2.68
N LYS A 103 10.77 8.29 3.06
CA LYS A 103 10.99 7.69 4.38
C LYS A 103 10.77 8.66 5.56
N PRO A 104 11.32 9.89 5.58
CA PRO A 104 11.04 10.82 6.67
C PRO A 104 9.56 11.23 6.74
N LEU A 105 8.87 11.40 5.59
CA LEU A 105 7.43 11.69 5.58
C LEU A 105 6.61 10.53 6.14
N LEU A 106 6.96 9.28 5.81
CA LEU A 106 6.32 8.11 6.39
C LEU A 106 6.50 8.01 7.90
N LYS A 107 7.71 8.29 8.40
CA LYS A 107 7.94 8.35 9.85
C LYS A 107 7.09 9.44 10.51
N SER A 108 7.01 10.62 9.90
CA SER A 108 6.16 11.71 10.40
C SER A 108 4.68 11.32 10.40
N LEU A 109 4.20 10.69 9.32
CA LEU A 109 2.84 10.19 9.22
C LEU A 109 2.54 9.14 10.29
N GLU A 110 3.45 8.18 10.52
CA GLU A 110 3.29 7.17 11.57
C GLU A 110 3.19 7.82 12.95
N SER A 111 4.12 8.70 13.31
CA SER A 111 4.10 9.40 14.60
C SER A 111 2.80 10.18 14.80
N TRP A 112 2.38 10.91 13.77
CA TRP A 112 1.13 11.68 13.79
C TRP A 112 -0.10 10.78 13.96
N LEU A 113 -0.16 9.65 13.24
CA LEU A 113 -1.24 8.67 13.38
C LEU A 113 -1.32 8.09 14.80
N ARG A 114 -0.17 7.79 15.42
CA ARG A 114 -0.09 7.29 16.80
C ARG A 114 -0.49 8.32 17.85
N GLU A 115 -0.35 9.62 17.55
CA GLU A 115 -0.77 10.70 18.45
C GLU A 115 -2.29 10.97 18.37
N LYS A 116 -2.89 10.77 17.18
CA LYS A 116 -4.31 11.07 16.93
C LYS A 116 -5.26 9.89 17.12
N MET A 117 -4.73 8.68 17.35
CA MET A 117 -5.49 7.46 17.68
C MET A 117 -5.23 7.03 19.11
#